data_AF-A0A7I9XRD5-F1
#
_entry.id   AF-A0A7I9XRD5-F1
#
_cell.length_a   1.000
_cell.length_b   1.000
_cell.length_c   1.000
_cell.angle_alpha   90.00
_cell.angle_beta   90.00
_cell.angle_gamma   90.00
#
_symmetry.space_group_name_H-M   'P 1'
#
loop_
_entity.id
_entity.type
_entity.pdbx_description
1 polymer ?
#
loop_
_entity_poly.entity_id
_entity_poly.type
_entity_poly.pdbx_seq_one_letter_code
_entity_poly.pdbx_strand_id
1 'polypeptide(L)' 'MTGRAVMAAYTDTHAGEITCPHCGATAGQPCAKPDGRVSKVPCVDRIAAADLTPSTGSTPVDFSEPRRPTEAS' A
#
# COMPACT_ATOMS: atom_id res chain seq x y z
N MET A 1 0.51 3.56 17.59
CA MET A 1 -0.79 3.28 16.92
C MET A 1 -0.58 3.29 15.40
N THR A 2 -0.21 2.17 14.78
CA THR A 2 0.15 2.09 13.34
C THR A 2 -1.02 1.73 12.41
N GLY A 3 -2.10 1.13 12.93
CA GLY A 3 -3.22 0.68 12.10
C GLY A 3 -4.07 1.78 11.47
N ARG A 4 -4.09 2.99 12.06
CA ARG A 4 -4.85 4.14 11.50
C ARG A 4 -4.23 4.66 10.20
N ALA A 5 -2.90 4.73 10.14
CA ALA A 5 -2.18 5.20 8.95
C ALA A 5 -2.36 4.25 7.76
N VAL A 6 -2.38 2.94 8.02
CA VAL A 6 -2.62 1.93 6.98
C VAL A 6 -4.01 2.10 6.37
N MET A 7 -5.06 2.22 7.19
CA MET A 7 -6.41 2.38 6.67
C MET A 7 -6.61 3.72 5.95
N ALA A 8 -5.93 4.79 6.38
CA ALA A 8 -5.94 6.07 5.67
C ALA A 8 -5.40 5.92 4.25
N ALA A 9 -4.26 5.27 4.05
CA ALA A 9 -3.69 5.03 2.72
C ALA A 9 -4.65 4.25 1.80
N TYR A 10 -5.42 3.30 2.32
CA TYR A 10 -6.42 2.55 1.54
C TYR A 10 -7.63 3.39 1.15
N THR A 11 -7.99 4.36 1.98
CA THR A 11 -9.03 5.35 1.66
C THR A 11 -8.51 6.32 0.59
N ASP A 12 -7.31 6.86 0.79
CA ASP A 12 -6.71 7.87 -0.10
C ASP A 12 -6.46 7.34 -1.52
N THR A 13 -6.15 6.04 -1.64
CA THR A 13 -5.93 5.35 -2.92
C THR A 13 -7.20 4.75 -3.52
N HIS A 14 -8.36 4.88 -2.87
CA HIS A 14 -9.60 4.22 -3.27
C HIS A 14 -9.48 2.70 -3.43
N ALA A 15 -8.50 2.07 -2.75
CA ALA A 15 -8.24 0.63 -2.87
C ALA A 15 -9.41 -0.25 -2.41
N GLY A 16 -10.28 0.28 -1.54
CA GLY A 16 -11.52 -0.37 -1.15
C GLY A 16 -12.56 -0.51 -2.29
N GLU A 17 -12.44 0.29 -3.34
CA GLU A 17 -13.43 0.36 -4.44
C GLU A 17 -13.14 -0.65 -5.57
N ILE A 18 -11.98 -1.29 -5.55
CA ILE A 18 -11.61 -2.32 -6.53
C ILE A 18 -11.65 -3.72 -5.91
N THR A 19 -11.75 -4.75 -6.77
CA THR A 19 -11.63 -6.15 -6.33
C THR A 19 -10.18 -6.46 -5.99
N CYS A 20 -9.97 -7.12 -4.85
CA CYS A 20 -8.64 -7.54 -4.41
C CYS A 20 -8.10 -8.67 -5.29
N PRO A 21 -6.95 -8.50 -5.97
CA PRO A 21 -6.37 -9.54 -6.83
C PRO A 21 -5.79 -10.72 -6.03
N HIS A 22 -5.47 -10.52 -4.74
CA HIS A 22 -4.84 -11.54 -3.91
C HIS A 22 -5.85 -12.48 -3.25
N CYS A 23 -6.87 -11.94 -2.57
CA CYS A 23 -7.86 -12.74 -1.82
C CYS A 23 -9.24 -12.81 -2.48
N GLY A 24 -9.45 -12.11 -3.61
CA GLY A 24 -10.73 -12.11 -4.32
C GLY A 24 -11.84 -11.31 -3.64
N ALA A 25 -11.56 -10.59 -2.55
CA ALA A 25 -12.55 -9.73 -1.89
C ALA A 25 -13.05 -8.66 -2.88
N THR A 26 -14.36 -8.61 -3.09
CA THR A 26 -15.00 -7.66 -4.02
C THR A 26 -14.89 -6.21 -3.52
N ALA A 27 -15.20 -5.25 -4.40
CA ALA A 27 -15.33 -3.85 -4.06
C ALA A 27 -16.24 -3.65 -2.83
N GLY A 28 -15.80 -2.86 -1.86
CA GLY A 28 -16.49 -2.62 -0.59
C GLY A 28 -16.42 -3.75 0.43
N GLN A 29 -15.93 -4.94 0.06
CA GLN A 29 -15.73 -6.05 1.01
C GLN A 29 -14.33 -5.99 1.64
N PRO A 30 -14.21 -6.21 2.97
CA PRO A 30 -12.92 -6.26 3.61
C PRO A 30 -12.14 -7.52 3.19
N CYS A 31 -10.81 -7.44 3.16
CA CYS A 31 -9.99 -8.61 2.87
C CYS A 31 -10.10 -9.63 4.01
N ALA A 32 -10.37 -10.89 3.66
CA ALA A 32 -10.38 -11.99 4.61
C ALA A 32 -9.11 -12.85 4.45
N LYS A 33 -8.74 -13.51 5.55
CA LYS A 33 -7.73 -14.57 5.57
C LYS A 33 -8.32 -15.87 4.98
N PRO A 34 -7.48 -16.85 4.61
CA PRO A 34 -7.95 -18.16 4.15
C PRO A 34 -8.84 -18.90 5.16
N ASP A 35 -8.73 -18.58 6.46
CA ASP A 35 -9.58 -19.11 7.53
C ASP A 35 -10.95 -18.41 7.64
N GLY A 36 -11.27 -17.50 6.71
CA GLY A 36 -12.52 -16.74 6.67
C GLY A 36 -12.56 -15.55 7.62
N ARG A 37 -11.52 -15.31 8.44
CA ARG A 37 -11.50 -14.17 9.37
C ARG A 37 -11.17 -12.87 8.64
N VAL A 38 -11.87 -11.80 8.99
CA VAL A 38 -11.57 -10.46 8.48
C VAL A 38 -10.17 -10.04 8.91
N SER A 39 -9.35 -9.61 7.95
CA SER A 39 -8.01 -9.12 8.23
C SER A 39 -8.06 -7.69 8.76
N LYS A 40 -7.29 -7.43 9.83
CA LYS A 40 -7.13 -6.08 10.39
C LYS A 40 -6.37 -5.14 9.44
N VAL A 41 -5.49 -5.70 8.62
CA VAL A 41 -4.77 -5.02 7.55
C VAL A 41 -5.20 -5.66 6.23
N PRO A 42 -5.72 -4.89 5.25
CA PRO A 42 -6.09 -5.46 3.96
C PRO A 42 -4.87 -5.92 3.16
N CYS A 43 -5.08 -6.70 2.10
CA CYS A 43 -4.00 -7.21 1.26
C CYS A 43 -3.28 -6.07 0.52
N VAL A 44 -1.94 -6.01 0.66
CA VAL A 44 -1.09 -4.99 0.02
C VAL A 44 -1.27 -4.97 -1.50
N ASP A 45 -1.48 -6.12 -2.12
CA ASP A 45 -1.73 -6.21 -3.56
C ASP A 45 -2.99 -5.45 -4.00
N ARG A 46 -3.95 -5.24 -3.10
CA ARG A 46 -5.14 -4.43 -3.37
C ARG A 46 -4.81 -2.94 -3.46
N ILE A 47 -3.98 -2.41 -2.56
CA ILE A 47 -3.56 -1.00 -2.64
C ILE A 47 -2.62 -0.77 -3.82
N ALA A 48 -1.71 -1.71 -4.09
CA ALA A 48 -0.82 -1.64 -5.26
C ALA A 48 -1.58 -1.63 -6.58
N ALA A 49 -2.69 -2.37 -6.68
CA ALA A 49 -3.55 -2.36 -7.87
C ALA A 49 -4.36 -1.06 -8.03
N ALA A 50 -4.66 -0.36 -6.93
CA ALA A 50 -5.40 0.90 -6.93
C ALA A 50 -4.51 2.11 -7.27
N ASP A 51 -3.27 2.09 -6.80
CA ASP A 51 -2.26 3.15 -6.99
C ASP A 51 -1.74 3.24 -8.45
N LEU A 52 -2.19 2.35 -9.33
CA LEU A 52 -1.88 2.40 -10.77
C LEU A 52 -2.62 3.51 -11.53
N THR A 53 -3.42 4.36 -10.87
CA THR A 53 -3.75 5.68 -11.42
C THR A 53 -2.54 6.60 -11.21
N PRO A 54 -1.71 6.86 -12.22
CA PRO A 54 -0.47 7.59 -12.01
C PRO A 54 -0.80 9.01 -11.55
N SER A 55 -0.54 9.29 -10.28
CA SER A 55 -0.19 10.65 -9.87
C SER A 55 1.12 10.97 -10.57
N THR A 56 1.01 11.69 -11.68
CA THR A 56 2.11 12.24 -12.48
C THR A 56 3.14 12.89 -11.55
N GLY A 57 4.23 12.20 -11.21
CA GLY A 57 5.24 12.80 -10.33
C GLY A 57 6.23 11.90 -9.60
N SER A 58 6.26 10.57 -9.81
CA SER A 58 7.35 9.76 -9.22
C SER A 58 8.61 9.88 -10.08
N THR A 59 9.48 10.81 -9.73
CA THR A 59 10.88 10.76 -10.19
C THR A 59 11.51 9.47 -9.67
N PRO A 60 12.27 8.73 -10.48
CA PRO A 60 13.01 7.54 -10.02
C PRO A 60 13.88 7.91 -8.82
N VAL A 61 13.68 7.25 -7.69
CA VAL A 61 14.54 7.42 -6.52
C VAL A 61 15.82 6.65 -6.79
N ASP A 62 16.94 7.36 -6.90
CA ASP A 62 18.27 6.77 -7.07
C ASP A 62 18.80 6.30 -5.70
N PHE A 63 18.90 4.98 -5.53
CA PHE A 63 19.43 4.32 -4.33
C PHE A 63 20.93 4.00 -4.43
N SER A 64 21.62 4.50 -5.46
CA SER A 64 23.00 4.12 -5.77
C SER A 64 24.04 4.75 -4.85
N GLU A 65 23.71 5.75 -4.03
CA GLU A 65 24.71 6.46 -3.22
C GLU A 65 24.62 6.16 -1.72
N PRO A 66 25.59 5.41 -1.14
CA PRO A 66 25.72 5.28 0.30
C PRO A 66 26.27 6.60 0.87
N ARG A 67 25.40 7.44 1.46
CA ARG A 67 25.83 8.67 2.14
C ARG A 67 26.61 8.35 3.41
N ARG A 68 27.95 8.37 3.34
CA ARG A 68 28.80 8.57 4.53
C ARG A 68 28.99 10.06 4.79
N PRO A 69 28.93 10.53 6.04
CA PRO A 69 29.39 11.88 6.36
C PRO A 69 30.89 12.00 6.10
N THR A 70 31.29 13.05 5.39
CA THR A 70 32.69 13.48 5.33
C THR A 70 33.04 14.08 6.68
N GLU A 71 33.78 13.34 7.51
CA GLU A 71 34.43 13.93 8.69
C GLU A 71 35.55 14.84 8.19
N ALA A 72 35.34 16.15 8.28
CA ALA A 72 36.40 17.14 8.12
C ALA A 72 37.16 17.25 9.45
N SER A 73 38.44 16.89 9.43
CA SER A 73 39.41 17.16 10.50
C SER A 73 39.82 18.63 10.56
#